data_AF-A0A2U2J131-F1
#
_entry.id   AF-A0A2U2J131-F1
#
_cell.length_a   1.000
_cell.length_b   1.000
_cell.length_c   1.000
_cell.angle_alpha   90.00
_cell.angle_beta   90.00
_cell.angle_gamma   90.00
#
_symmetry.space_group_name_H-M   'P 1'
#
loop_
_entity.id
_entity.type
_entity.pdbx_description
1 polymer ?
#
loop_
_entity_poly.entity_id
_entity_poly.type
_entity_poly.pdbx_seq_one_letter_code
_entity_poly.pdbx_strand_id
1 'polypeptide(L)'
;MSAWKKYAYLWITLILFLGSLIGHWLFGWSAYVSEQQAHGEPIEFAGYFTEMMRDTLENWQSEFLQLMWQVCGLAFFLFVGSPQSKEEDDRLEEKLDEILRAVKPDEADKLIQQIDKRFPGRDVGPKF
;
A
#
# COMPACT_ATOMS: atom_id res chain seq x y z
N MET A 1 -27.18 -7.22 -7.68
CA MET A 1 -26.02 -6.82 -8.52
C MET A 1 -25.15 -8.04 -8.74
N SER A 2 -24.97 -8.49 -9.99
CA SER A 2 -24.19 -9.69 -10.34
C SER A 2 -22.76 -9.60 -9.80
N ALA A 3 -22.19 -10.71 -9.33
CA ALA A 3 -20.79 -10.80 -8.89
C ALA A 3 -19.81 -10.25 -9.94
N TRP A 4 -20.17 -10.39 -11.22
CA TRP A 4 -19.41 -9.84 -12.36
C TRP A 4 -19.25 -8.32 -12.33
N LYS A 5 -20.30 -7.59 -11.91
CA LYS A 5 -20.26 -6.13 -11.79
C LYS A 5 -19.56 -5.67 -10.52
N LYS A 6 -19.62 -6.47 -9.44
CA LYS A 6 -18.96 -6.17 -8.17
C LYS A 6 -17.44 -6.28 -8.25
N TYR A 7 -16.95 -7.26 -9.01
CA TYR A 7 -15.52 -7.53 -9.19
C TYR A 7 -15.03 -7.20 -10.60
N ALA A 8 -15.71 -6.31 -11.32
CA ALA A 8 -15.40 -5.99 -12.71
C ALA A 8 -13.94 -5.54 -12.88
N TYR A 9 -13.43 -4.73 -11.94
CA TYR A 9 -12.04 -4.30 -11.94
C TYR A 9 -11.07 -5.49 -11.86
N LEU A 10 -11.28 -6.41 -10.92
CA LEU A 10 -10.46 -7.63 -10.76
C LEU A 10 -10.47 -8.48 -12.04
N TRP A 11 -11.63 -8.68 -12.66
CA TRP A 11 -11.73 -9.49 -13.86
C TRP A 11 -11.03 -8.85 -15.05
N ILE A 12 -11.19 -7.54 -15.25
CA ILE A 12 -10.54 -6.80 -16.33
C ILE A 12 -9.02 -6.85 -16.15
N THR A 13 -8.51 -6.56 -14.96
CA THR A 13 -7.06 -6.59 -14.69
C THR A 13 -6.50 -7.99 -14.81
N LEU A 14 -7.22 -9.02 -14.35
CA LEU A 14 -6.80 -10.41 -14.50
C LEU A 14 -6.72 -10.83 -15.96
N ILE A 15 -7.69 -10.44 -16.80
CA ILE A 15 -7.66 -10.73 -18.23
C ILE A 15 -6.46 -10.05 -18.90
N LEU A 16 -6.23 -8.77 -18.60
CA LEU A 16 -5.08 -8.03 -19.14
C LEU A 16 -3.76 -8.66 -18.68
N PHE A 17 -3.65 -9.03 -17.40
CA PHE A 17 -2.48 -9.67 -16.82
C PHE A 17 -2.19 -11.04 -17.47
N LEU A 18 -3.19 -11.91 -17.56
CA LEU A 18 -3.03 -13.22 -18.20
C LEU A 18 -2.72 -13.06 -19.68
N GLY A 19 -3.37 -12.11 -20.37
CA GLY A 19 -3.07 -11.79 -21.77
C GLY A 19 -1.62 -11.34 -21.95
N SER A 20 -1.13 -10.44 -21.10
CA SER A 20 0.27 -9.99 -21.15
C SER A 20 1.25 -11.10 -20.78
N LEU A 21 0.91 -11.96 -19.80
CA LEU A 21 1.77 -13.07 -19.38
C LEU A 21 1.90 -14.11 -20.50
N ILE A 22 0.79 -14.48 -21.13
CA ILE A 22 0.79 -15.37 -22.30
C ILE A 22 1.59 -14.72 -23.44
N GLY A 23 1.37 -13.44 -23.72
CA GLY A 23 2.12 -12.69 -24.73
C GLY A 23 3.62 -12.72 -24.47
N HIS A 24 4.04 -12.44 -23.24
CA HIS A 24 5.44 -12.48 -22.81
C HIS A 24 6.09 -13.83 -23.11
N TRP A 25 5.43 -14.93 -22.79
CA TRP A 25 5.91 -16.28 -23.09
C TRP A 25 5.94 -16.56 -24.60
N LEU A 26 4.89 -16.23 -25.34
CA LEU A 26 4.83 -16.44 -26.79
C LEU A 26 5.92 -15.68 -27.54
N PHE A 27 6.13 -14.41 -27.23
CA PHE A 27 7.21 -13.62 -27.83
C PHE A 27 8.58 -14.09 -27.35
N GLY A 28 8.70 -14.51 -26.09
CA GLY A 28 9.91 -15.12 -25.55
C GLY A 28 10.32 -16.39 -26.31
N TRP A 29 9.36 -17.22 -26.73
CA TRP A 29 9.66 -18.39 -27.56
C TRP A 29 10.28 -18.00 -28.90
N SER A 30 9.73 -16.97 -29.55
CA SER A 30 10.28 -16.47 -30.82
C SER A 30 11.70 -15.92 -30.64
N ALA A 31 11.98 -15.24 -29.53
CA ALA A 31 13.29 -14.71 -29.20
C ALA A 31 14.30 -15.86 -28.94
N TYR A 32 13.92 -16.81 -28.08
CA TYR A 32 14.72 -17.99 -27.75
C TYR A 32 15.09 -18.79 -29.00
N VAL A 33 14.12 -19.09 -29.86
CA VAL A 33 14.37 -19.80 -31.13
C VAL A 33 15.35 -19.05 -32.01
N SER A 34 15.21 -17.73 -32.13
CA SER A 34 16.12 -16.91 -32.94
C SER A 34 17.55 -16.92 -32.38
N GLU A 35 17.70 -16.88 -31.05
CA GLU A 35 18.98 -16.90 -30.36
C GLU A 35 19.67 -18.25 -30.53
N GLN A 36 18.96 -19.35 -30.26
CA GLN A 36 19.46 -20.71 -30.44
C GLN A 36 19.91 -20.97 -31.88
N GLN A 37 19.13 -20.51 -32.87
CA GLN A 37 19.53 -20.59 -34.28
C GLN A 37 20.78 -19.77 -34.60
N ALA A 38 20.93 -18.57 -34.02
CA ALA A 38 22.11 -17.73 -34.21
C ALA A 38 23.38 -18.35 -33.58
N HIS A 39 23.23 -19.05 -32.46
CA HIS A 39 24.33 -19.75 -31.78
C HIS A 39 24.59 -21.16 -32.32
N GLY A 40 23.72 -21.69 -33.19
CA GLY A 40 23.83 -23.06 -33.71
C GLY A 40 23.53 -24.13 -32.66
N GLU A 41 22.81 -23.77 -31.61
CA GLU A 41 22.43 -24.64 -30.50
C GLU A 41 21.06 -25.30 -30.75
N PRO A 42 20.81 -26.48 -30.13
CA PRO A 42 19.53 -27.17 -30.29
C PRO A 42 18.40 -26.42 -29.59
N ILE A 43 17.26 -26.30 -30.27
CA ILE A 43 16.05 -25.70 -29.69
C ILE A 43 15.39 -26.71 -28.75
N GLU A 44 15.58 -26.52 -27.44
CA GLU A 44 15.01 -27.39 -26.42
C GLU A 44 13.98 -26.66 -25.55
N PHE A 45 12.80 -27.28 -25.38
CA PHE A 45 11.74 -26.70 -24.56
C PHE A 45 12.13 -26.54 -23.08
N ALA A 46 12.95 -27.45 -22.55
CA ALA A 46 13.40 -27.38 -21.15
C ALA A 46 14.30 -26.16 -20.89
N GLY A 47 15.17 -25.82 -21.85
CA GLY A 47 15.99 -24.61 -21.79
C GLY A 47 15.14 -23.36 -21.80
N TYR A 48 14.25 -23.25 -22.80
CA TYR A 48 13.27 -22.18 -22.89
C TYR A 48 12.43 -22.00 -21.61
N PHE A 49 11.90 -23.10 -21.06
CA PHE A 49 11.07 -23.03 -19.85
C PHE A 49 11.85 -22.49 -18.66
N THR A 50 13.10 -22.93 -18.50
CA THR A 50 13.98 -22.47 -17.41
C THR A 50 14.30 -20.98 -17.55
N GLU A 51 14.63 -20.55 -18.75
CA GLU A 51 14.90 -19.15 -19.10
C GLU A 51 13.68 -18.27 -18.84
N MET A 52 12.52 -18.62 -19.41
CA MET A 52 11.30 -17.84 -19.20
C MET A 52 10.83 -17.82 -17.75
N MET A 53 11.03 -18.91 -17.00
CA MET A 53 10.76 -18.93 -15.56
C MET A 53 11.67 -17.98 -14.82
N ARG A 54 12.99 -17.98 -15.11
CA ARG A 54 13.95 -17.04 -14.53
C ARG A 54 13.52 -15.61 -14.83
N ASP A 55 13.29 -15.26 -16.09
CA ASP A 55 12.95 -13.91 -16.50
C ASP A 55 11.63 -13.44 -15.87
N THR A 56 10.62 -14.33 -15.79
CA THR A 56 9.34 -14.04 -15.11
C THR A 56 9.55 -13.81 -13.61
N LEU A 57 10.37 -14.63 -12.95
CA LEU A 57 10.64 -14.55 -11.51
C LEU A 57 11.53 -13.36 -11.14
N GLU A 58 12.49 -12.99 -11.99
CA GLU A 58 13.31 -11.78 -11.81
C GLU A 58 12.44 -10.52 -11.88
N ASN A 59 11.53 -10.45 -12.86
CA ASN A 59 10.56 -9.35 -12.94
C ASN A 59 9.63 -9.33 -11.71
N TRP A 60 9.18 -10.49 -11.25
CA TRP A 60 8.36 -10.56 -10.03
C TRP A 60 9.13 -10.12 -8.78
N GLN A 61 10.39 -10.55 -8.66
CA GLN A 61 11.26 -10.24 -7.53
C GLN A 61 11.53 -8.72 -7.45
N SER A 62 11.83 -8.08 -8.58
CA SER A 62 12.09 -6.63 -8.62
C SER A 62 10.85 -5.82 -8.25
N GLU A 63 9.69 -6.16 -8.82
CA GLU A 63 8.42 -5.48 -8.52
C GLU A 63 7.98 -5.71 -7.07
N PHE A 64 8.17 -6.91 -6.52
CA PHE A 64 7.87 -7.18 -5.12
C PHE A 64 8.73 -6.33 -4.18
N LEU A 65 10.03 -6.22 -4.46
CA LEU A 65 10.94 -5.38 -3.69
C LEU A 65 10.53 -3.90 -3.78
N GLN A 66 10.17 -3.42 -4.97
CA GLN A 66 9.69 -2.06 -5.18
C GLN A 66 8.40 -1.78 -4.39
N LEU A 67 7.39 -2.64 -4.51
CA LEU A 67 6.12 -2.49 -3.80
C LEU A 67 6.31 -2.55 -2.29
N MET A 68 7.12 -3.48 -1.80
CA MET A 68 7.46 -3.57 -0.38
C MET A 68 8.14 -2.29 0.10
N TRP A 69 9.12 -1.78 -0.65
CA TRP A 69 9.79 -0.52 -0.32
C TRP A 69 8.82 0.66 -0.29
N GLN A 70 7.91 0.75 -1.25
CA GLN A 70 6.91 1.82 -1.30
C GLN A 70 5.95 1.75 -0.12
N VAL A 71 5.39 0.56 0.19
CA VAL A 71 4.44 0.38 1.29
C VAL A 71 5.12 0.59 2.63
N CYS A 72 6.26 -0.06 2.87
CA CYS A 72 6.99 0.08 4.13
C CYS A 72 7.56 1.49 4.29
N GLY A 73 8.10 2.07 3.22
CA GLY A 73 8.61 3.44 3.22
C GLY A 73 7.50 4.45 3.52
N LEU A 74 6.36 4.37 2.83
CA LEU A 74 5.21 5.23 3.10
C LEU A 74 4.68 5.03 4.53
N ALA A 75 4.51 3.79 4.98
CA ALA A 75 4.05 3.50 6.34
C ALA A 75 5.03 4.06 7.38
N PHE A 76 6.34 3.92 7.16
CA PHE A 76 7.37 4.48 8.01
C PHE A 76 7.32 6.01 8.05
N PHE A 77 7.22 6.68 6.90
CA PHE A 77 7.09 8.14 6.84
C PHE A 77 5.81 8.65 7.49
N LEU A 78 4.68 7.95 7.32
CA LEU A 78 3.43 8.27 8.02
C LEU A 78 3.57 8.10 9.53
N PHE A 79 4.22 7.03 9.98
CA PHE A 79 4.38 6.73 11.41
C PHE A 79 5.38 7.67 12.11
N VAL A 80 6.52 7.96 11.47
CA VAL A 80 7.59 8.79 12.06
C VAL A 80 7.37 10.28 11.83
N GLY A 81 6.64 10.65 10.77
CA GLY A 81 6.63 12.01 10.24
C GLY A 81 5.25 12.61 9.99
N SER A 82 4.17 12.14 10.63
CA SER A 82 2.86 12.81 10.59
C SER A 82 2.65 13.73 11.82
N PRO A 83 3.14 14.99 11.80
CA PRO A 83 2.71 16.00 12.75
C PRO A 83 1.22 16.34 12.56
N GLN A 84 0.65 16.04 11.40
CA GLN A 84 -0.79 16.17 11.14
C GLN A 84 -1.64 15.31 12.09
N SER A 85 -1.20 14.10 12.45
CA SER A 85 -1.95 13.28 13.41
C SER A 85 -2.02 13.92 14.80
N LYS A 86 -0.92 14.51 15.28
CA LYS A 86 -0.87 15.22 16.56
C LYS A 86 -1.68 16.52 16.51
N GLU A 87 -1.48 17.35 15.48
CA GLU A 87 -2.24 18.59 15.31
C GLU A 87 -3.76 18.33 15.15
N GLU A 88 -4.14 17.23 14.51
CA GLU A 88 -5.54 16.84 14.36
C GLU A 88 -6.14 16.37 15.69
N ASP A 89 -5.43 15.55 16.45
CA ASP A 89 -5.84 15.12 17.79
C ASP A 89 -5.98 16.32 18.74
N ASP A 90 -5.00 17.22 18.79
CA ASP A 90 -5.04 18.43 19.64
C ASP A 90 -6.25 19.31 19.29
N ARG A 91 -6.51 19.53 17.99
CA ARG A 91 -7.67 20.31 17.53
C ARG A 91 -9.00 19.63 17.81
N LEU A 92 -9.07 18.31 17.78
CA LEU A 92 -10.27 17.54 18.12
C LEU A 92 -10.56 17.65 19.62
N GLU A 93 -9.53 17.54 20.46
CA GLU A 93 -9.65 17.71 21.90
C GLU A 93 -10.11 19.13 22.28
N GLU A 94 -9.54 20.18 21.68
CA GLU A 94 -9.98 21.56 21.91
C GLU A 94 -11.46 21.76 21.55
N LYS A 95 -11.91 21.21 20.41
CA LYS A 95 -13.33 21.27 20.01
C LYS A 95 -14.22 20.54 21.01
N LEU A 96 -13.79 19.39 21.53
CA LEU A 96 -14.54 18.63 22.53
C LEU A 96 -14.63 19.36 23.86
N ASP A 97 -13.56 20.03 24.29
CA ASP A 97 -13.56 20.88 25.48
C ASP A 97 -14.55 22.04 25.35
N GLU A 98 -14.55 22.73 24.21
CA GLU A 98 -15.49 23.82 23.93
C GLU A 98 -16.95 23.33 23.92
N ILE A 99 -17.21 22.16 23.33
CA ILE A 99 -18.54 21.53 23.37
C ILE A 99 -18.92 21.19 24.81
N LEU A 100 -18.02 20.64 25.61
CA LEU A 100 -18.31 20.28 27.00
C LEU A 100 -18.62 21.51 27.85
N ARG A 101 -17.88 22.61 27.65
CA ARG A 101 -18.16 23.92 28.29
C ARG A 101 -19.53 24.46 27.87
N ALA A 102 -19.91 24.31 26.60
CA ALA A 102 -21.21 24.76 26.10
C ALA A 102 -22.39 23.93 26.65
N VAL A 103 -22.20 22.62 26.85
CA VAL A 103 -23.28 21.70 27.30
C VAL A 103 -23.39 21.64 28.83
N LYS A 104 -22.26 21.70 29.56
CA LYS A 104 -22.21 21.58 31.03
C LYS A 104 -21.25 22.59 31.67
N PRO A 105 -21.57 23.89 31.67
CA PRO A 105 -20.64 24.94 32.10
C PRO A 105 -20.15 24.79 33.55
N ASP A 106 -21.01 24.35 34.48
CA ASP A 106 -20.68 24.26 35.91
C ASP A 106 -19.77 23.07 36.28
N GLU A 107 -19.71 22.05 35.41
CA GLU A 107 -18.98 20.79 35.64
C GLU A 107 -17.84 20.56 34.65
N ALA A 108 -17.82 21.27 33.51
CA ALA A 108 -16.91 21.03 32.40
C ALA A 108 -15.44 21.01 32.85
N ASP A 109 -14.98 22.03 33.57
CA ASP A 109 -13.57 22.12 33.99
C ASP A 109 -13.17 20.99 34.95
N LYS A 110 -14.08 20.53 35.80
CA LYS A 110 -13.82 19.40 36.71
C LYS A 110 -13.72 18.09 35.92
N LEU A 111 -14.57 17.90 34.92
CA LEU A 111 -14.57 16.71 34.07
C LEU A 111 -13.31 16.66 33.20
N ILE A 112 -12.94 17.79 32.58
CA ILE A 112 -11.70 17.92 31.80
C ILE A 112 -10.49 17.56 32.67
N GLN A 113 -10.37 18.15 33.86
CA GLN A 113 -9.27 17.83 34.78
C GLN A 113 -9.22 16.36 35.23
N GLN A 114 -10.38 15.70 35.39
CA GLN A 114 -10.43 14.28 35.72
C GLN A 114 -9.97 13.41 34.54
N ILE A 115 -10.35 13.77 33.32
CA ILE A 115 -9.95 13.09 32.09
C ILE A 115 -8.43 13.24 31.89
N ASP A 116 -7.90 14.46 32.01
CA ASP A 116 -6.46 14.74 31.87
C ASP A 116 -5.61 13.98 32.90
N LYS A 117 -6.09 13.88 34.16
CA LYS A 117 -5.42 13.07 35.19
C LYS A 117 -5.45 11.58 34.90
N ARG A 118 -6.51 11.09 34.27
CA ARG A 118 -6.67 9.68 33.92
C ARG A 118 -5.83 9.29 32.70
N PHE A 119 -5.62 10.23 31.77
CA PHE A 119 -4.86 10.03 30.54
C PHE A 119 -3.72 11.06 30.43
N PRO A 120 -2.64 10.90 31.21
CA PRO A 120 -1.49 11.78 31.15
C PRO A 120 -0.76 11.60 29.80
N GLY A 121 -0.78 12.62 28.97
CA GLY A 121 -0.28 12.58 27.59
C GLY A 121 -0.87 13.65 26.67
N ARG A 122 -1.88 14.38 27.16
CA ARG A 122 -2.50 15.53 26.51
C ARG A 122 -1.49 16.66 26.28
N ASP A 123 -1.20 16.98 25.03
CA ASP A 123 -0.33 18.11 24.65
C ASP A 123 -1.19 19.31 24.27
N VAL A 124 -1.91 19.87 25.26
CA VAL A 124 -2.58 21.15 25.07
C VAL A 124 -1.50 22.22 24.92
N GLY A 125 -1.21 22.60 23.67
CA GLY A 125 -0.31 23.70 23.35
C GLY A 125 -0.61 24.95 24.19
N PRO A 126 0.37 25.83 24.39
CA PRO A 126 0.21 26.98 25.27
C PRO A 126 -1.03 27.79 24.89
N LYS A 127 -1.97 27.91 25.84
CA LYS A 127 -3.11 28.82 25.74
C LYS A 127 -2.57 30.25 25.84
N PHE A 128 -2.41 30.91 24.69
CA PHE A 128 -2.11 32.34 24.61
C PHE A 128 -3.38 33.17 24.81
#